data_AF-A0AAU3KVB7-F1
#
_entry.id   AF-A0AAU3KVB7-F1
#
_cell.length_a   1.000
_cell.length_b   1.000
_cell.length_c   1.000
_cell.angle_alpha   90.00
_cell.angle_beta   90.00
_cell.angle_gamma   90.00
#
_symmetry.space_group_name_H-M   'P 1'
#
loop_
_entity.id
_entity.type
_entity.pdbx_description
1 polymer ?
#
loop_
_entity_poly.entity_id
_entity_poly.type
_entity_poly.pdbx_seq_one_letter_code
_entity_poly.pdbx_strand_id
1 'polypeptide(L)'
;MSETWPGETWPAPGETLVELDIFPPEQHRRWTVLLRALLVIPQAIVLWFLSIAAFFVVVCGWFAALATGRLPDWCGDYLRGYFAYTTRVSAYSMLLVDAYPPFAWNPADYPVRVLFPAPTPLNRVAVLFRLVLAFPILVFASWLMTGWAIIAIVLWLIVLITGRMPRSVFEAVAAVLRTQIRTQAYTYLLTPAYLKGIFGDQRPLPVAMPGAPWIEPVPQSPTRPLLLSQGGQVLLILMLILGIVAGLLENVVGGSSSDDDIDSLAWSALQVTTVIA
;
A
#
# COMPACT_ATOMS: atom_id res chain seq x y z
N MET A 1 10.80 42.11 -2.81
CA MET A 1 11.82 41.40 -2.01
C MET A 1 11.08 40.30 -1.26
N SER A 2 11.03 39.10 -1.85
CA SER A 2 10.40 37.92 -1.26
C SER A 2 11.47 37.15 -0.51
N GLU A 3 11.33 37.04 0.81
CA GLU A 3 12.19 36.25 1.68
C GLU A 3 12.00 34.76 1.35
N THR A 4 12.86 34.22 0.49
CA THR A 4 12.96 32.78 0.23
C THR A 4 13.84 32.17 1.30
N TRP A 5 13.23 31.38 2.19
CA TRP A 5 13.91 30.70 3.30
C TRP A 5 15.05 29.79 2.78
N PRO A 6 16.28 29.85 3.33
CA PRO A 6 17.38 28.97 2.94
C PRO A 6 17.16 27.59 3.55
N GLY A 7 16.34 26.77 2.88
CA GLY A 7 15.93 25.46 3.36
C GLY A 7 14.96 24.71 2.43
N GLU A 8 14.50 25.33 1.34
CA GLU A 8 13.86 24.61 0.24
C GLU A 8 14.91 23.80 -0.52
N THR A 9 15.40 22.71 0.07
CA THR A 9 15.97 21.61 -0.70
C THR A 9 14.81 20.95 -1.42
N TRP A 10 14.42 21.54 -2.54
CA TRP A 10 13.58 20.85 -3.51
C TRP A 10 14.27 19.51 -3.77
N PRO A 11 13.61 18.35 -3.56
CA PRO A 11 14.16 17.12 -4.08
C PRO A 11 14.39 17.36 -5.58
N ALA A 12 15.57 16.98 -6.09
CA ALA A 12 15.88 17.06 -7.52
C ALA A 12 14.64 16.63 -8.32
N PRO A 13 14.31 17.26 -9.48
CA PRO A 13 13.10 16.96 -10.24
C PRO A 13 13.07 15.47 -10.56
N GLY A 14 12.38 14.77 -9.70
CA GLY A 14 12.58 13.38 -9.40
C GLY A 14 11.26 12.95 -8.83
N GLU A 15 10.66 12.01 -9.53
CA GLU A 15 9.30 11.54 -9.35
C GLU A 15 9.02 11.27 -7.86
N THR A 16 8.30 12.17 -7.20
CA THR A 16 8.00 12.04 -5.77
C THR A 16 7.09 10.84 -5.57
N LEU A 17 7.59 9.82 -4.88
CA LEU A 17 6.87 8.57 -4.63
C LEU A 17 6.02 8.69 -3.37
N VAL A 18 5.01 7.83 -3.24
CA VAL A 18 4.30 7.66 -1.97
C VAL A 18 5.23 6.96 -0.99
N GLU A 19 5.40 7.58 0.18
CA GLU A 19 6.24 7.08 1.27
C GLU A 19 5.37 6.55 2.41
N LEU A 20 5.81 5.43 2.97
CA LEU A 20 5.13 4.72 4.07
C LEU A 20 6.01 4.81 5.30
N ASP A 21 5.45 5.35 6.38
CA ASP A 21 6.15 5.61 7.63
C ASP A 21 5.50 4.76 8.74
N ILE A 22 6.18 3.69 9.16
CA ILE A 22 5.69 2.71 10.14
C ILE A 22 6.75 2.51 11.23
N PHE A 23 6.37 2.79 12.46
CA PHE A 23 7.19 2.44 13.63
C PHE A 23 6.85 1.00 14.08
N PRO A 24 7.80 0.05 14.00
CA PRO A 24 7.54 -1.32 14.44
C PRO A 24 7.29 -1.35 15.96
N PRO A 25 6.30 -2.11 16.44
CA PRO A 25 6.10 -2.30 17.87
C PRO A 25 7.23 -3.14 18.46
N GLU A 26 7.70 -2.78 19.65
CA GLU A 26 8.77 -3.52 20.34
C GLU A 26 8.32 -4.90 20.83
N GLN A 27 7.01 -5.10 21.08
CA GLN A 27 6.46 -6.37 21.56
C GLN A 27 4.97 -6.54 21.22
N HIS A 28 4.62 -7.69 20.63
CA HIS A 28 3.23 -8.03 20.32
C HIS A 28 2.53 -8.67 21.53
N ARG A 29 1.37 -8.12 21.91
CA ARG A 29 0.47 -8.74 22.90
C ARG A 29 -0.25 -9.93 22.24
N ARG A 30 0.05 -11.15 22.68
CA ARG A 30 -0.40 -12.42 22.06
C ARG A 30 -1.93 -12.55 21.94
N TRP A 31 -2.67 -12.11 22.95
CA TRP A 31 -4.14 -12.14 22.96
C TRP A 31 -4.77 -11.26 21.87
N THR A 32 -4.20 -10.08 21.63
CA THR A 32 -4.61 -9.18 20.54
C THR A 32 -4.19 -9.67 19.16
N VAL A 33 -3.30 -10.67 19.04
CA VAL A 33 -3.00 -11.33 17.76
C VAL A 33 -4.09 -12.36 17.43
N LEU A 34 -4.54 -13.12 18.43
CA LEU A 34 -5.61 -14.12 18.25
C LEU A 34 -6.95 -13.45 17.95
N LEU A 35 -7.33 -12.44 18.75
CA LEU A 35 -8.57 -11.69 18.54
C LEU A 35 -8.49 -10.70 17.39
N ARG A 36 -7.34 -10.57 16.72
CA ARG A 36 -7.15 -9.58 15.66
C ARG A 36 -8.10 -9.79 14.50
N ALA A 37 -8.28 -11.04 14.06
CA ALA A 37 -9.18 -11.37 12.97
C ALA A 37 -10.62 -10.91 13.26
N LEU A 38 -11.07 -11.06 14.51
CA LEU A 38 -12.38 -10.59 14.96
C LEU A 38 -12.45 -9.05 15.06
N LEU A 39 -11.40 -8.40 15.59
CA LEU A 39 -11.31 -6.95 15.74
C LEU A 39 -11.23 -6.19 14.41
N VAL A 40 -10.77 -6.84 13.35
CA VAL A 40 -10.74 -6.27 11.99
C VAL A 40 -12.14 -6.21 11.38
N ILE A 41 -13.11 -7.02 11.83
CA ILE A 41 -14.45 -7.07 11.22
C ILE A 41 -15.16 -5.69 11.26
N PRO A 42 -15.23 -4.95 12.39
CA PRO A 42 -15.79 -3.60 12.41
C PRO A 42 -15.07 -2.63 11.45
N GLN A 43 -13.76 -2.77 11.31
CA GLN A 43 -12.96 -1.94 10.40
C GLN A 43 -13.25 -2.27 8.94
N ALA A 44 -13.41 -3.56 8.61
CA ALA A 44 -13.76 -4.02 7.28
C ALA A 44 -15.14 -3.50 6.84
N ILE A 45 -16.11 -3.46 7.75
CA ILE A 45 -17.44 -2.87 7.46
C ILE A 45 -17.31 -1.39 7.09
N VAL A 46 -16.55 -0.61 7.88
CA VAL A 46 -16.31 0.82 7.59
C VAL A 46 -15.58 0.99 6.26
N LEU A 47 -14.54 0.19 6.01
CA LEU A 47 -13.80 0.20 4.75
C LEU A 47 -14.69 -0.09 3.55
N TRP A 48 -15.60 -1.05 3.67
CA TRP A 48 -16.54 -1.39 2.61
C TRP A 48 -17.44 -0.21 2.23
N PHE A 49 -17.95 0.55 3.21
CA PHE A 49 -18.70 1.78 2.90
C PHE A 49 -17.82 2.89 2.30
N LEU A 50 -16.60 3.06 2.82
CA LEU A 50 -15.64 4.03 2.31
C LEU A 50 -15.19 3.69 0.87
N SER A 51 -15.07 2.41 0.52
CA SER A 51 -14.65 1.96 -0.81
C SER A 51 -15.74 2.21 -1.85
N ILE A 52 -17.02 2.09 -1.49
CA ILE A 52 -18.15 2.50 -2.34
C ILE A 52 -18.06 3.99 -2.66
N ALA A 53 -17.85 4.84 -1.66
CA ALA A 53 -17.66 6.27 -1.90
C ALA A 53 -16.38 6.56 -2.72
N ALA A 54 -15.29 5.83 -2.46
CA ALA A 54 -14.04 5.94 -3.23
C ALA A 54 -14.26 5.61 -4.70
N PHE A 55 -15.05 4.59 -5.02
CA PHE A 55 -15.39 4.22 -6.40
C PHE A 55 -16.01 5.40 -7.16
N PHE A 56 -17.04 6.04 -6.60
CA PHE A 56 -17.66 7.21 -7.24
C PHE A 56 -16.68 8.38 -7.37
N VAL A 57 -15.87 8.63 -6.33
CA VAL A 57 -14.85 9.70 -6.33
C VAL A 57 -13.81 9.47 -7.44
N VAL A 58 -13.35 8.23 -7.64
CA VAL A 58 -12.41 7.88 -8.71
C VAL A 58 -13.04 8.06 -10.07
N VAL A 59 -14.27 7.59 -10.27
CA VAL A 59 -14.97 7.75 -11.56
C VAL A 59 -15.11 9.23 -11.90
N CYS A 60 -15.59 10.05 -10.96
CA CYS A 60 -15.65 11.51 -11.12
C CYS A 60 -14.26 12.13 -11.38
N GLY A 61 -13.26 11.71 -10.60
CA GLY A 61 -11.88 12.18 -10.70
C GLY A 61 -11.23 11.83 -12.04
N TRP A 62 -11.55 10.68 -12.62
CA TRP A 62 -11.03 10.23 -13.92
C TRP A 62 -11.59 11.10 -15.05
N PHE A 63 -12.90 11.34 -15.09
CA PHE A 63 -13.51 12.25 -16.07
C PHE A 63 -12.99 13.69 -15.90
N ALA A 64 -12.88 14.17 -14.67
CA ALA A 64 -12.33 15.49 -14.38
C ALA A 64 -10.87 15.62 -14.83
N ALA A 65 -10.04 14.59 -14.57
CA ALA A 65 -8.64 14.55 -14.97
C ALA A 65 -8.45 14.48 -16.49
N LEU A 66 -9.36 13.83 -17.23
CA LEU A 66 -9.33 13.87 -18.70
C LEU A 66 -9.65 15.27 -19.25
N ALA A 67 -10.65 15.93 -18.69
CA ALA A 67 -11.08 17.25 -19.14
C ALA A 67 -10.06 18.35 -18.79
N THR A 68 -9.50 18.31 -17.57
CA THR A 68 -8.67 19.39 -17.02
C THR A 68 -7.17 19.06 -17.01
N GLY A 69 -6.78 17.79 -17.09
CA GLY A 69 -5.40 17.33 -16.87
C GLY A 69 -4.97 17.36 -15.40
N ARG A 70 -5.90 17.57 -14.45
CA ARG A 70 -5.63 17.61 -13.01
C ARG A 70 -6.76 16.93 -12.24
N LEU A 71 -6.40 16.32 -11.12
CA LEU A 71 -7.39 15.76 -10.20
C LEU A 71 -8.00 16.93 -9.39
N PRO A 72 -9.33 17.05 -9.27
CA PRO A 72 -9.96 18.04 -8.39
C PRO A 72 -9.48 17.88 -6.95
N ASP A 73 -9.31 19.00 -6.23
CA ASP A 73 -8.76 18.99 -4.87
C ASP A 73 -9.59 18.11 -3.93
N TRP A 74 -10.93 18.22 -3.99
CA TRP A 74 -11.84 17.41 -3.18
C TRP A 74 -11.71 15.90 -3.45
N CYS A 75 -11.48 15.50 -4.71
CA CYS A 75 -11.24 14.09 -5.06
C CYS A 75 -9.91 13.63 -4.44
N GLY A 76 -8.86 14.44 -4.59
CA GLY A 76 -7.55 14.15 -4.04
C GLY A 76 -7.58 14.02 -2.53
N ASP A 77 -8.24 14.92 -1.83
CA ASP A 77 -8.33 14.93 -0.37
C ASP A 77 -9.09 13.72 0.18
N TYR A 78 -10.21 13.36 -0.45
CA TYR A 78 -10.93 12.15 -0.11
C TYR A 78 -10.06 10.89 -0.31
N LEU A 79 -9.44 10.76 -1.49
CA LEU A 79 -8.65 9.59 -1.82
C LEU A 79 -7.41 9.44 -0.94
N ARG A 80 -6.69 10.53 -0.63
CA ARG A 80 -5.56 10.50 0.30
C ARG A 80 -5.98 10.03 1.68
N GLY A 81 -7.10 10.53 2.21
CA GLY A 81 -7.59 10.10 3.52
C GLY A 81 -8.11 8.66 3.51
N TYR A 82 -8.78 8.23 2.45
CA TYR A 82 -9.17 6.84 2.22
C TYR A 82 -7.95 5.91 2.25
N PHE A 83 -6.90 6.23 1.49
CA PHE A 83 -5.69 5.41 1.46
C PHE A 83 -4.88 5.46 2.76
N ALA A 84 -4.88 6.59 3.45
CA ALA A 84 -4.31 6.67 4.79
C ALA A 84 -5.06 5.74 5.75
N TYR A 85 -6.40 5.71 5.68
CA TYR A 85 -7.24 4.83 6.50
C TYR A 85 -7.02 3.35 6.16
N THR A 86 -7.12 2.96 4.89
CA THR A 86 -6.91 1.57 4.46
C THR A 86 -5.53 1.09 4.86
N THR A 87 -4.49 1.90 4.68
CA THR A 87 -3.12 1.56 5.09
C THR A 87 -3.01 1.31 6.59
N ARG A 88 -3.69 2.09 7.43
CA ARG A 88 -3.72 1.86 8.89
C ARG A 88 -4.34 0.51 9.23
N VAL A 89 -5.45 0.16 8.58
CA VAL A 89 -6.15 -1.12 8.78
C VAL A 89 -5.32 -2.28 8.25
N SER A 90 -4.72 -2.15 7.06
CA SER A 90 -3.83 -3.15 6.47
C SER A 90 -2.58 -3.37 7.32
N ALA A 91 -1.93 -2.32 7.81
CA ALA A 91 -0.78 -2.45 8.71
C ALA A 91 -1.13 -3.18 10.01
N TYR A 92 -2.33 -2.95 10.55
CA TYR A 92 -2.83 -3.68 11.70
C TYR A 92 -3.12 -5.15 11.36
N SER A 93 -3.85 -5.43 10.26
CA SER A 93 -4.20 -6.80 9.84
C SER A 93 -2.99 -7.63 9.42
N MET A 94 -1.95 -6.99 8.89
CA MET A 94 -0.66 -7.59 8.50
C MET A 94 0.31 -7.79 9.68
N LEU A 95 -0.10 -7.46 10.92
CA LEU A 95 0.73 -7.54 12.13
C LEU A 95 1.96 -6.62 12.13
N LEU A 96 1.99 -5.59 11.28
CA LEU A 96 3.06 -4.58 11.30
C LEU A 96 2.96 -3.65 12.51
N VAL A 97 1.75 -3.46 13.05
CA VAL A 97 1.46 -2.58 14.19
C VAL A 97 0.51 -3.26 15.17
N ASP A 98 0.67 -2.97 16.47
CA ASP A 98 -0.20 -3.49 17.53
C ASP A 98 -1.31 -2.54 17.99
N ALA A 99 -1.13 -1.24 17.78
CA ALA A 99 -2.15 -0.25 18.09
C ALA A 99 -3.38 -0.48 17.19
N TYR A 100 -4.57 -0.58 17.79
CA TYR A 100 -5.82 -0.69 17.03
C TYR A 100 -6.08 0.61 16.25
N PRO A 101 -6.43 0.54 14.96
CA PRO A 101 -6.68 1.73 14.16
C PRO A 101 -7.90 2.50 14.70
N PRO A 102 -7.78 3.81 14.96
CA PRO A 102 -8.93 4.62 15.36
C PRO A 102 -9.87 4.83 14.17
N PHE A 103 -11.18 4.89 14.43
CA PHE A 103 -12.21 5.29 13.46
C PHE A 103 -12.18 6.80 13.20
N ALA A 104 -11.01 7.31 12.83
CA ALA A 104 -10.75 8.72 12.59
C ALA A 104 -10.10 8.91 11.22
N TRP A 105 -10.45 10.01 10.56
CA TRP A 105 -9.93 10.35 9.24
C TRP A 105 -8.43 10.67 9.27
N ASN A 106 -8.01 11.52 10.23
CA ASN A 106 -6.62 11.93 10.40
C ASN A 106 -6.21 11.93 11.89
N PRO A 107 -5.84 10.78 12.47
CA PRO A 107 -5.33 10.70 13.83
C PRO A 107 -3.88 11.21 13.89
N ALA A 108 -3.61 12.22 14.74
CA ALA A 108 -2.26 12.79 14.88
C ALA A 108 -1.24 11.79 15.47
N ASP A 109 -1.67 10.96 16.42
CA ASP A 109 -0.79 10.13 17.26
C ASP A 109 -0.74 8.64 16.85
N TYR A 110 -1.08 8.32 15.59
CA TYR A 110 -1.04 6.93 15.11
C TYR A 110 0.31 6.59 14.45
N PRO A 111 0.89 5.39 14.70
CA PRO A 111 2.24 5.02 14.26
C PRO A 111 2.38 4.69 12.76
N VAL A 112 1.29 4.77 11.99
CA VAL A 112 1.28 4.52 10.53
C VAL A 112 0.87 5.79 9.83
N ARG A 113 1.79 6.36 9.05
CA ARG A 113 1.57 7.58 8.26
C ARG A 113 1.90 7.31 6.80
N VAL A 114 1.07 7.86 5.91
CA VAL A 114 1.27 7.79 4.46
C VAL A 114 1.50 9.21 3.97
N LEU A 115 2.68 9.44 3.39
CA LEU A 115 3.05 10.75 2.85
C LEU A 115 2.79 10.74 1.35
N PHE A 116 1.79 11.52 0.94
CA PHE A 116 1.45 11.69 -0.46
C PHE A 116 2.21 12.87 -1.07
N PRO A 117 2.66 12.75 -2.32
CA PRO A 117 3.17 13.89 -3.08
C PRO A 117 2.16 15.04 -3.18
N ALA A 118 2.68 16.25 -3.35
CA ALA A 118 1.86 17.41 -3.68
C ALA A 118 1.07 17.16 -4.99
N PRO A 119 -0.12 17.77 -5.16
CA PRO A 119 -0.91 17.63 -6.38
C PRO A 119 -0.06 17.93 -7.62
N THR A 120 0.18 16.90 -8.42
CA THR A 120 1.04 16.98 -9.61
C THR A 120 0.17 16.96 -10.86
N PRO A 121 0.45 17.76 -11.90
CA PRO A 121 -0.31 17.70 -13.14
C PRO A 121 -0.24 16.31 -13.78
N LEU A 122 -1.37 15.83 -14.31
CA LEU A 122 -1.48 14.52 -14.94
C LEU A 122 -1.52 14.68 -16.47
N ASN A 123 -0.77 13.84 -17.18
CA ASN A 123 -0.87 13.77 -18.63
C ASN A 123 -2.20 13.10 -19.02
N ARG A 124 -3.05 13.80 -19.78
CA ARG A 124 -4.39 13.33 -20.20
C ARG A 124 -4.34 12.01 -20.97
N VAL A 125 -3.36 11.84 -21.84
CA VAL A 125 -3.16 10.59 -22.59
C VAL A 125 -2.76 9.47 -21.63
N ALA A 126 -1.91 9.76 -20.65
CA ALA A 126 -1.54 8.79 -19.62
C ALA A 126 -2.74 8.42 -18.73
N VAL A 127 -3.69 9.34 -18.48
CA VAL A 127 -4.94 9.05 -17.76
C VAL A 127 -5.85 8.12 -18.55
N LEU A 128 -5.97 8.33 -19.87
CA LEU A 128 -6.79 7.48 -20.74
C LEU A 128 -6.19 6.07 -20.86
N PHE A 129 -4.88 5.97 -21.13
CA PHE A 129 -4.17 4.69 -21.17
C PHE A 129 -3.82 4.13 -19.80
N ARG A 130 -4.22 4.79 -18.71
CA ARG A 130 -3.89 4.37 -17.35
C ARG A 130 -4.41 2.98 -17.04
N LEU A 131 -5.59 2.59 -17.54
CA LEU A 131 -6.12 1.23 -17.30
C LEU A 131 -5.24 0.15 -17.95
N VAL A 132 -4.73 0.41 -19.16
CA VAL A 132 -3.82 -0.51 -19.86
C VAL A 132 -2.45 -0.53 -19.17
N LEU A 133 -1.93 0.62 -18.76
CA LEU A 133 -0.67 0.72 -18.01
C LEU A 133 -0.76 0.19 -16.58
N ALA A 134 -1.96 0.25 -15.98
CA ALA A 134 -2.24 -0.28 -14.65
C ALA A 134 -2.35 -1.81 -14.68
N PHE A 135 -2.69 -2.42 -15.80
CA PHE A 135 -2.88 -3.87 -15.87
C PHE A 135 -1.62 -4.67 -15.44
N PRO A 136 -0.41 -4.41 -15.97
CA PRO A 136 0.79 -5.13 -15.54
C PRO A 136 1.12 -4.96 -14.06
N ILE A 137 0.96 -3.76 -13.53
CA ILE A 137 1.25 -3.45 -12.11
C ILE A 137 0.17 -4.04 -11.19
N LEU A 138 -1.10 -4.09 -11.61
CA LEU A 138 -2.18 -4.74 -10.88
C LEU A 138 -1.98 -6.25 -10.80
N VAL A 139 -1.60 -6.89 -11.91
CA VAL A 139 -1.28 -8.33 -11.91
C VAL A 139 -0.10 -8.63 -11.00
N PHE A 140 0.97 -7.84 -11.10
CA PHE A 140 2.13 -7.96 -10.21
C PHE A 140 1.75 -7.80 -8.73
N ALA A 141 0.99 -6.76 -8.39
CA ALA A 141 0.55 -6.50 -7.03
C ALA A 141 -0.39 -7.60 -6.52
N SER A 142 -1.25 -8.15 -7.38
CA SER A 142 -2.13 -9.27 -7.07
C SER A 142 -1.33 -10.50 -6.68
N TRP A 143 -0.36 -10.92 -7.49
CA TRP A 143 0.50 -12.06 -7.15
C TRP A 143 1.26 -11.84 -5.85
N LEU A 144 1.82 -10.65 -5.65
CA LEU A 144 2.52 -10.36 -4.40
C LEU A 144 1.59 -10.45 -3.18
N MET A 145 0.35 -9.96 -3.31
CA MET A 145 -0.67 -10.01 -2.26
C MET A 145 -1.13 -11.45 -1.98
N THR A 146 -1.36 -12.26 -3.01
CA THR A 146 -1.70 -13.68 -2.87
C THR A 146 -0.57 -14.46 -2.20
N GLY A 147 0.66 -14.19 -2.60
CA GLY A 147 1.86 -14.74 -1.98
C GLY A 147 1.96 -14.45 -0.49
N TRP A 148 1.72 -13.19 -0.11
CA TRP A 148 1.60 -12.79 1.29
C TRP A 148 0.45 -13.52 1.99
N ALA A 149 -0.74 -13.60 1.39
CA ALA A 149 -1.92 -14.20 2.01
C ALA A 149 -1.73 -15.68 2.36
N ILE A 150 -1.06 -16.46 1.49
CA ILE A 150 -0.76 -17.87 1.76
C ILE A 150 0.21 -18.00 2.95
N ILE A 151 1.23 -17.14 3.02
CA ILE A 151 2.20 -17.15 4.11
C ILE A 151 1.64 -16.51 5.38
N ALA A 152 0.60 -15.67 5.29
CA ALA A 152 0.02 -14.93 6.40
C ALA A 152 -0.48 -15.84 7.53
N ILE A 153 -1.01 -17.02 7.22
CA ILE A 153 -1.43 -18.02 8.23
C ILE A 153 -0.21 -18.51 9.03
N VAL A 154 0.89 -18.79 8.34
CA VAL A 154 2.14 -19.22 8.97
C VAL A 154 2.74 -18.09 9.81
N LEU A 155 2.72 -16.85 9.30
CA LEU A 155 3.19 -15.68 10.04
C LEU A 155 2.35 -15.39 11.28
N TRP A 156 1.03 -15.51 11.15
CA TRP A 156 0.11 -15.37 12.27
C TRP A 156 0.43 -16.38 13.37
N LEU A 157 0.69 -17.65 13.01
CA LEU A 157 1.09 -18.69 13.95
C LEU A 157 2.46 -18.41 14.60
N ILE A 158 3.45 -18.00 13.80
CA ILE A 158 4.80 -17.64 14.30
C ILE A 158 4.69 -16.49 15.30
N VAL A 159 3.98 -15.40 14.96
CA VAL A 159 3.86 -14.23 15.85
C VAL A 159 3.05 -14.58 17.10
N LEU A 160 2.05 -15.46 16.99
CA LEU A 160 1.29 -15.94 18.15
C LEU A 160 2.19 -16.71 19.15
N ILE A 161 3.10 -17.56 18.65
CA ILE A 161 4.00 -18.38 19.47
C ILE A 161 5.17 -17.53 20.01
N THR A 162 5.83 -16.75 19.16
CA THR A 162 7.04 -16.00 19.48
C THR A 162 6.75 -14.66 20.17
N GLY A 163 5.60 -14.04 19.89
CA GLY A 163 5.24 -12.71 20.40
C GLY A 163 6.09 -11.56 19.84
N ARG A 164 6.92 -11.83 18.83
CA ARG A 164 7.80 -10.88 18.14
C ARG A 164 7.83 -11.21 16.66
N MET A 165 7.79 -10.19 15.80
CA MET A 165 7.92 -10.36 14.36
C MET A 165 9.41 -10.46 13.98
N PRO A 166 9.85 -11.50 13.26
CA PRO A 166 11.22 -11.56 12.73
C PRO A 166 11.48 -10.39 11.78
N ARG A 167 12.68 -9.80 11.83
CA ARG A 167 13.02 -8.61 11.03
C ARG A 167 12.80 -8.79 9.53
N SER A 168 13.21 -9.94 8.97
CA SER A 168 13.01 -10.26 7.55
C SER A 168 11.54 -10.32 7.15
N VAL A 169 10.67 -10.79 8.04
CA VAL A 169 9.22 -10.81 7.82
C VAL A 169 8.66 -9.40 7.85
N PHE A 170 9.04 -8.58 8.83
CA PHE A 170 8.62 -7.18 8.90
C PHE A 170 9.01 -6.40 7.64
N GLU A 171 10.26 -6.54 7.22
CA GLU A 171 10.79 -5.91 6.00
C GLU A 171 10.01 -6.32 4.75
N ALA A 172 9.77 -7.62 4.55
CA ALA A 172 9.03 -8.12 3.40
C ALA A 172 7.57 -7.66 3.40
N VAL A 173 6.87 -7.79 4.53
CA VAL A 173 5.45 -7.38 4.66
C VAL A 173 5.29 -5.87 4.50
N ALA A 174 6.23 -5.06 5.02
CA ALA A 174 6.26 -3.62 4.78
C ALA A 174 6.48 -3.29 3.29
N ALA A 175 7.32 -4.06 2.58
CA ALA A 175 7.49 -3.92 1.13
C ALA A 175 6.23 -4.30 0.33
N VAL A 176 5.49 -5.33 0.75
CA VAL A 176 4.19 -5.69 0.15
C VAL A 176 3.19 -4.54 0.34
N LEU A 177 3.02 -4.06 1.57
CA LEU A 177 2.09 -2.96 1.87
C LEU A 177 2.47 -1.68 1.11
N ARG A 178 3.76 -1.35 1.05
CA ARG A 178 4.28 -0.22 0.26
C ARG A 178 3.95 -0.36 -1.23
N THR A 179 4.17 -1.55 -1.79
CA THR A 179 3.86 -1.86 -3.18
C THR A 179 2.38 -1.67 -3.44
N GLN A 180 1.52 -2.16 -2.55
CA GLN A 180 0.08 -2.01 -2.65
C GLN A 180 -0.35 -0.54 -2.66
N ILE A 181 0.12 0.27 -1.72
CA ILE A 181 -0.23 1.70 -1.65
C ILE A 181 0.23 2.44 -2.91
N ARG A 182 1.44 2.16 -3.41
CA ARG A 182 1.96 2.80 -4.64
C ARG A 182 1.13 2.41 -5.86
N THR A 183 0.79 1.14 -6.00
CA THR A 183 -0.08 0.65 -7.08
C THR A 183 -1.46 1.28 -7.02
N GLN A 184 -2.04 1.39 -5.82
CA GLN A 184 -3.35 2.00 -5.66
C GLN A 184 -3.30 3.51 -5.91
N ALA A 185 -2.30 4.23 -5.39
CA ALA A 185 -2.14 5.66 -5.63
C ALA A 185 -1.95 5.99 -7.13
N TYR A 186 -1.25 5.14 -7.89
CA TYR A 186 -1.14 5.29 -9.34
C TYR A 186 -2.49 5.06 -10.03
N THR A 187 -3.16 3.95 -9.70
CA THR A 187 -4.44 3.55 -10.31
C THR A 187 -5.54 4.58 -10.03
N TYR A 188 -5.57 5.14 -8.81
CA TYR A 188 -6.55 6.12 -8.34
C TYR A 188 -6.14 7.58 -8.62
N LEU A 189 -5.17 7.77 -9.51
CA LEU A 189 -4.73 9.08 -10.00
C LEU A 189 -4.10 10.04 -8.99
N LEU A 190 -3.75 9.57 -7.80
CA LEU A 190 -3.07 10.38 -6.79
C LEU A 190 -1.61 10.68 -7.15
N THR A 191 -0.98 9.82 -7.95
CA THR A 191 0.39 10.04 -8.42
C THR A 191 0.54 9.68 -9.90
N PRO A 192 1.37 10.40 -10.67
CA PRO A 192 1.82 9.95 -11.98
C PRO A 192 2.88 8.85 -11.88
N ALA A 193 3.46 8.64 -10.70
CA ALA A 193 4.63 7.80 -10.52
C ALA A 193 4.37 6.31 -10.74
N TYR A 194 5.11 5.70 -11.68
CA TYR A 194 5.07 4.25 -11.85
C TYR A 194 5.81 3.51 -10.72
N LEU A 195 5.48 2.23 -10.50
CA LEU A 195 6.06 1.43 -9.42
C LEU A 195 7.59 1.43 -9.46
N LYS A 196 8.22 1.87 -8.36
CA LYS A 196 9.67 1.90 -8.15
C LYS A 196 10.02 1.46 -6.74
N GLY A 197 11.26 1.01 -6.53
CA GLY A 197 11.81 0.72 -5.19
C GLY A 197 11.13 -0.43 -4.43
N ILE A 198 10.70 -1.48 -5.15
CA ILE A 198 10.06 -2.66 -4.54
C ILE A 198 11.00 -3.46 -3.64
N PHE A 199 12.31 -3.48 -3.97
CA PHE A 199 13.34 -4.20 -3.22
C PHE A 199 14.04 -3.31 -2.19
N GLY A 200 13.32 -2.31 -1.69
CA GLY A 200 13.85 -1.30 -0.78
C GLY A 200 14.44 -0.09 -1.51
N ASP A 201 14.78 0.91 -0.72
CA ASP A 201 15.40 2.15 -1.17
C ASP A 201 16.91 2.03 -1.08
N GLN A 202 17.60 2.66 -2.02
CA GLN A 202 19.04 2.90 -1.85
C GLN A 202 19.18 3.98 -0.78
N ARG A 203 19.96 3.70 0.27
CA ARG A 203 20.27 4.64 1.35
C ARG A 203 20.64 5.99 0.73
N PRO A 204 19.85 7.07 0.89
CA PRO A 204 20.35 8.39 0.57
C PRO A 204 21.49 8.61 1.56
N LEU A 205 22.73 8.64 1.09
CA LEU A 205 23.80 9.14 1.92
C LEU A 205 23.35 10.53 2.38
N PRO A 206 23.44 10.86 3.68
CA PRO A 206 23.33 12.25 4.07
C PRO A 206 24.49 12.93 3.36
N VAL A 207 24.19 13.61 2.26
CA VAL A 207 25.12 14.58 1.70
C VAL A 207 25.12 15.67 2.76
N ALA A 208 26.05 15.56 3.70
CA ALA A 208 26.42 16.66 4.56
C ALA A 208 26.93 17.76 3.62
N MET A 209 26.01 18.60 3.15
CA MET A 209 26.35 19.74 2.32
C MET A 209 27.21 20.64 3.22
N PRO A 210 28.45 20.97 2.82
CA PRO A 210 29.30 21.84 3.61
C PRO A 210 28.56 23.17 3.86
N GLY A 211 28.26 23.48 5.14
CA GLY A 211 27.57 24.71 5.52
C GLY A 211 26.03 24.63 5.63
N ALA A 212 25.41 23.45 5.47
CA ALA A 212 23.98 23.32 5.78
C ALA A 212 23.72 23.45 7.30
N PRO A 213 22.65 24.17 7.72
CA PRO A 213 22.24 24.21 9.12
C PRO A 213 21.99 22.80 9.64
N TRP A 214 22.36 22.53 10.89
CA TRP A 214 21.96 21.29 11.57
C TRP A 214 20.44 21.32 11.76
N ILE A 215 19.72 20.70 10.82
CA ILE A 215 18.31 20.38 10.98
C ILE A 215 18.28 19.10 11.82
N GLU A 216 17.61 19.11 12.97
CA GLU A 216 17.38 17.88 13.73
C GLU A 216 16.83 16.81 12.77
N PRO A 217 17.46 15.63 12.65
CA PRO A 217 16.93 14.58 11.81
C PRO A 217 15.51 14.26 12.30
N VAL A 218 14.51 14.56 11.47
CA VAL A 218 13.14 14.11 11.72
C VAL A 218 13.23 12.61 12.02
N PRO A 219 12.64 12.09 13.10
CA PRO A 219 12.71 10.66 13.42
C PRO A 219 12.28 9.84 12.19
N GLN A 220 13.25 9.22 11.53
CA GLN A 220 13.01 8.42 10.33
C GLN A 220 12.58 7.03 10.80
N SER A 221 11.37 6.60 10.44
CA SER A 221 10.97 5.23 10.73
C SER A 221 11.81 4.22 9.93
N PRO A 222 11.87 2.96 10.36
CA PRO A 222 12.57 1.90 9.61
C PRO A 222 12.06 1.65 8.18
N THR A 223 10.89 2.19 7.82
CA THR A 223 10.33 2.10 6.47
C THR A 223 10.62 3.32 5.60
N ARG A 224 11.42 4.29 6.10
CA ARG A 224 11.77 5.53 5.41
C ARG A 224 13.24 5.95 5.66
N PRO A 225 14.22 5.50 4.85
CA PRO A 225 14.09 4.59 3.70
C PRO A 225 13.84 3.13 4.12
N LEU A 226 13.02 2.40 3.35
CA LEU A 226 12.80 0.98 3.59
C LEU A 226 14.02 0.20 3.08
N LEU A 227 14.83 -0.34 3.98
CA LEU A 227 15.99 -1.18 3.63
C LEU A 227 15.61 -2.65 3.80
N LEU A 228 15.83 -3.46 2.76
CA LEU A 228 15.63 -4.92 2.83
C LEU A 228 16.96 -5.61 3.10
N SER A 229 16.99 -6.44 4.13
CA SER A 229 18.06 -7.43 4.33
C SER A 229 17.98 -8.51 3.24
N GLN A 230 19.06 -9.28 3.07
CA GLN A 230 19.05 -10.42 2.14
C GLN A 230 17.93 -11.42 2.47
N GLY A 231 17.65 -11.65 3.76
CA GLY A 231 16.55 -12.51 4.20
C GLY A 231 15.17 -11.92 3.87
N GLY A 232 14.97 -10.62 4.06
CA GLY A 232 13.74 -9.93 3.67
C GLY A 232 13.51 -9.95 2.15
N GLN A 233 14.56 -9.77 1.37
CA GLN A 233 14.51 -9.85 -0.10
C GLN A 233 14.16 -11.27 -0.59
N VAL A 234 14.80 -12.31 -0.03
CA VAL A 234 14.47 -13.70 -0.36
C VAL A 234 13.02 -14.01 -0.02
N LEU A 235 12.53 -13.58 1.15
CA LEU A 235 11.14 -13.80 1.55
C LEU A 235 10.16 -13.10 0.60
N LEU A 236 10.44 -11.87 0.17
CA LEU A 236 9.63 -11.14 -0.80
C LEU A 236 9.57 -11.87 -2.15
N ILE A 237 10.70 -12.41 -2.62
CA ILE A 237 10.77 -13.20 -3.85
C ILE A 237 9.97 -14.50 -3.71
N LEU A 238 10.07 -15.18 -2.56
CA LEU A 238 9.29 -16.39 -2.29
C LEU A 238 7.79 -16.11 -2.31
N MET A 239 7.34 -15.01 -1.68
CA MET A 239 5.94 -14.58 -1.76
C MET A 239 5.52 -14.38 -3.21
N LEU A 240 6.31 -13.65 -4.00
CA LEU A 240 6.00 -13.41 -5.40
C LEU A 240 5.89 -14.72 -6.21
N ILE A 241 6.84 -15.63 -6.07
CA ILE A 241 6.84 -16.93 -6.76
C ILE A 241 5.59 -17.72 -6.36
N LEU A 242 5.31 -17.81 -5.06
CA LEU A 242 4.16 -18.52 -4.54
C LEU A 242 2.84 -17.97 -5.09
N GLY A 243 2.71 -16.65 -5.17
CA GLY A 243 1.54 -15.99 -5.74
C GLY A 243 1.38 -16.21 -7.24
N ILE A 244 2.48 -16.20 -8.00
CA ILE A 244 2.47 -16.53 -9.44
C ILE A 244 2.02 -17.98 -9.64
N VAL A 245 2.61 -18.92 -8.88
CA VAL A 245 2.27 -20.34 -8.96
C VAL A 245 0.81 -20.56 -8.62
N ALA A 246 0.31 -19.98 -7.52
CA ALA A 246 -1.09 -20.07 -7.13
C ALA A 246 -2.02 -19.52 -8.22
N GLY A 247 -1.74 -18.32 -8.74
CA GLY A 247 -2.54 -17.71 -9.80
C GLY A 247 -2.54 -18.54 -11.09
N LEU A 248 -1.41 -19.14 -11.48
CA LEU A 248 -1.36 -20.03 -12.65
C LEU A 248 -2.14 -21.32 -12.42
N LEU A 249 -2.06 -21.90 -11.23
CA LEU A 249 -2.82 -23.11 -10.88
C LEU A 249 -4.34 -22.87 -10.92
N GLU A 250 -4.82 -21.74 -10.40
CA GLU A 250 -6.24 -21.36 -10.46
C GLU A 250 -6.74 -21.29 -11.92
N ASN A 251 -5.93 -20.71 -12.83
CA ASN A 251 -6.27 -20.64 -14.25
C ASN A 251 -6.30 -22.02 -14.93
N VAL A 252 -5.42 -22.95 -14.54
CA VAL A 252 -5.37 -24.31 -15.11
C VAL A 252 -6.52 -25.17 -14.60
N VAL A 253 -6.83 -25.09 -13.30
CA VAL A 253 -7.91 -25.88 -12.68
C VAL A 253 -9.29 -25.37 -13.15
N GLY A 254 -9.48 -24.04 -13.21
CA GLY A 254 -10.72 -23.44 -13.71
C GLY A 254 -10.95 -23.65 -15.22
N GLY A 255 -9.89 -23.94 -16.00
CA GLY A 255 -10.01 -24.31 -17.40
C GLY A 255 -10.39 -25.77 -17.66
N SER A 256 -10.50 -26.59 -16.60
CA SER A 256 -10.78 -28.03 -16.69
C SER A 256 -12.21 -28.43 -16.34
N SER A 257 -13.03 -27.53 -15.78
CA SER A 257 -14.45 -27.76 -15.47
C SER A 257 -15.36 -27.27 -16.59
N SER A 258 -15.18 -27.79 -17.81
CA SER A 258 -16.00 -27.39 -18.96
C SER A 258 -17.38 -28.05 -19.04
N ASP A 259 -17.98 -28.55 -17.95
CA ASP A 259 -19.29 -29.24 -18.05
C ASP A 259 -20.38 -28.87 -17.03
N ASP A 260 -20.18 -28.02 -16.01
CA ASP A 260 -21.22 -27.74 -15.00
C ASP A 260 -21.37 -26.24 -14.57
N ASP A 261 -21.16 -25.27 -15.46
CA ASP A 261 -21.00 -23.86 -15.05
C ASP A 261 -21.98 -22.86 -15.70
N ILE A 262 -23.28 -23.00 -15.41
CA ILE A 262 -24.24 -21.87 -15.49
C ILE A 262 -24.52 -21.28 -14.09
N ASP A 263 -24.37 -22.06 -13.02
CA ASP A 263 -24.65 -21.62 -11.65
C ASP A 263 -23.46 -20.92 -10.96
N SER A 264 -22.22 -21.12 -11.44
CA SER A 264 -21.00 -20.52 -10.86
C SER A 264 -20.69 -19.10 -11.34
N LEU A 265 -21.29 -18.66 -12.46
CA LEU A 265 -21.13 -17.29 -12.99
C LEU A 265 -21.81 -16.24 -12.11
N ALA A 266 -22.84 -16.63 -11.34
CA ALA A 266 -23.51 -15.74 -10.39
C ALA A 266 -22.67 -15.48 -9.11
N TRP A 267 -21.81 -16.43 -8.72
CA TRP A 267 -21.02 -16.36 -7.49
C TRP A 267 -19.62 -15.76 -7.67
N SER A 268 -19.02 -15.88 -8.86
CA SER A 268 -17.67 -15.34 -9.16
C SER A 268 -17.65 -13.80 -9.31
N ALA A 269 -18.73 -13.19 -9.80
CA ALA A 269 -18.87 -11.74 -9.88
C ALA A 269 -18.85 -11.03 -8.50
N LEU A 270 -19.24 -11.75 -7.44
CA LEU A 270 -19.21 -11.24 -6.06
C LEU A 270 -17.82 -11.31 -5.42
N GLN A 271 -16.97 -12.27 -5.82
CA GLN A 271 -15.63 -12.41 -5.25
C GLN A 271 -14.62 -11.39 -5.79
N VAL A 272 -14.71 -11.03 -7.08
CA VAL A 272 -13.86 -9.97 -7.66
C VAL A 272 -14.12 -8.61 -7.01
N THR A 273 -15.34 -8.38 -6.52
CA THR A 273 -15.70 -7.15 -5.80
C THR A 273 -15.20 -7.16 -4.35
N THR A 274 -15.02 -8.33 -3.74
CA THR A 274 -14.62 -8.46 -2.32
C THR A 274 -13.11 -8.33 -2.10
N VAL A 275 -12.30 -8.63 -3.12
CA VAL A 275 -10.83 -8.45 -3.05
C VAL A 275 -10.40 -6.97 -3.25
N ILE A 276 -11.33 -6.11 -3.67
CA ILE A 276 -11.08 -4.68 -3.92
C ILE A 276 -11.71 -3.77 -2.86
N ALA A 277 -12.48 -4.32 -1.91
CA ALA A 277 -13.13 -3.54 -0.85
C ALA A 277 -12.34 -3.55 0.47
#